data_AF-A0AAW6EZ74-F1
#
_entry.id   AF-A0AAW6EZ74-F1
#
_cell.length_a   1.000
_cell.length_b   1.000
_cell.length_c   1.000
_cell.angle_alpha   90.00
_cell.angle_beta   90.00
_cell.angle_gamma   90.00
#
_symmetry.space_group_name_H-M   'P 1'
#
loop_
_entity.id
_entity.type
_entity.pdbx_description
1 polymer ?
#
loop_
_entity_poly.entity_id
_entity_poly.type
_entity_poly.pdbx_seq_one_letter_code
_entity_poly.pdbx_strand_id
1 'polypeptide(L)' 'MANKLDKTVKKVTKPVGDIGKEVINGVGNVAKEAVGGTLNVGKEAIKTGYNVGKETLNTGKNVGKALKDSIKK' A
#
# COMPACT_ATOMS: atom_id res chain seq x y z
N MET A 1 20.09 -12.70 15.98
CA MET A 1 18.85 -13.12 15.27
C MET A 1 17.90 -11.96 14.97
N ALA A 2 17.68 -11.02 15.90
CA ALA A 2 16.82 -9.83 15.71
C ALA A 2 17.13 -9.01 14.42
N ASN A 3 18.40 -8.82 14.08
CA ASN A 3 18.80 -8.04 12.90
C ASN A 3 18.49 -8.72 11.56
N LYS A 4 18.45 -10.06 11.53
CA LYS A 4 18.08 -10.84 10.34
C LYS A 4 16.56 -10.84 10.16
N LEU A 5 15.82 -10.94 11.26
CA LEU A 5 14.36 -10.84 11.30
C LEU A 5 13.86 -9.46 10.83
N ASP A 6 14.44 -8.39 11.35
CA ASP A 6 14.09 -7.02 10.95
C ASP A 6 14.36 -6.78 9.46
N LYS A 7 15.46 -7.33 8.93
CA LYS A 7 15.75 -7.33 7.49
C LYS A 7 14.73 -8.11 6.67
N THR A 8 14.32 -9.30 7.11
CA THR A 8 13.32 -10.12 6.38
C THR A 8 11.95 -9.47 6.41
N VAL A 9 11.49 -8.98 7.56
CA VAL A 9 10.23 -8.23 7.68
C VAL A 9 10.27 -7.01 6.78
N LYS A 10 11.35 -6.21 6.82
CA LYS A 10 11.50 -5.05 5.91
C LYS A 10 11.53 -5.44 4.44
N LYS A 11 12.15 -6.56 4.06
CA LYS A 11 12.17 -7.04 2.66
C LYS A 11 10.78 -7.38 2.14
N VAL A 12 9.88 -7.86 3.00
CA VAL A 12 8.51 -8.22 2.61
C VAL A 12 7.57 -7.02 2.71
N THR A 13 7.71 -6.18 3.74
CA THR A 13 6.79 -5.06 3.96
C THR A 13 7.13 -3.79 3.18
N LYS A 14 8.40 -3.56 2.82
CA LYS A 14 8.78 -2.42 1.98
C LYS A 14 8.10 -2.45 0.60
N PRO A 15 8.22 -3.54 -0.19
CA PRO A 15 7.59 -3.60 -1.51
C PRO A 15 6.09 -3.36 -1.44
N VAL A 16 5.43 -3.95 -0.44
CA VAL A 16 3.98 -3.74 -0.22
C VAL A 16 3.66 -2.29 0.11
N GLY A 17 4.49 -1.63 0.92
CA GLY A 17 4.35 -0.22 1.23
C GLY A 17 4.62 0.70 0.04
N ASP A 18 5.61 0.36 -0.80
CA ASP A 18 5.97 1.10 -1.99
C ASP A 18 4.88 0.97 -3.07
N ILE A 19 4.36 -0.25 -3.30
CA ILE A 19 3.20 -0.51 -4.17
C ILE A 19 1.97 0.27 -3.68
N GLY A 20 1.69 0.25 -2.37
CA GLY A 20 0.57 1.00 -1.82
C GLY A 20 0.67 2.51 -2.07
N LYS A 21 1.88 3.09 -1.97
CA LYS A 21 2.12 4.50 -2.30
C LYS A 21 2.03 4.79 -3.79
N GLU A 22 2.58 3.92 -4.64
CA GLU A 22 2.48 4.04 -6.10
C GLU A 22 1.03 3.99 -6.57
N VAL A 23 0.22 3.08 -6.05
CA VAL A 23 -1.21 2.98 -6.38
C VAL A 23 -1.94 4.27 -5.99
N ILE A 24 -1.70 4.80 -4.79
CA ILE A 24 -2.33 6.05 -4.34
C ILE A 24 -1.90 7.23 -5.22
N ASN A 25 -0.62 7.35 -5.54
CA ASN A 25 -0.09 8.44 -6.38
C ASN A 25 -0.55 8.33 -7.84
N GLY A 26 -0.49 7.12 -8.42
CA GLY A 26 -0.91 6.86 -9.80
C GLY A 26 -2.38 7.14 -9.98
N VAL A 27 -3.23 6.66 -9.06
CA VAL A 27 -4.66 6.95 -9.09
C VAL A 27 -4.95 8.43 -8.79
N GLY A 28 -4.18 9.06 -7.91
CA GLY A 28 -4.24 10.50 -7.67
C GLY A 28 -3.98 11.33 -8.93
N ASN A 29 -2.96 10.95 -9.73
CA ASN A 29 -2.64 11.61 -11.00
C ASN A 29 -3.73 11.36 -12.05
N VAL A 30 -4.15 10.11 -12.26
CA VAL A 30 -5.23 9.76 -13.18
C VAL A 30 -6.51 10.51 -12.82
N ALA A 31 -6.83 10.62 -11.54
CA ALA A 31 -7.99 11.37 -11.10
C ALA A 31 -7.83 12.88 -11.26
N LYS A 32 -6.64 13.44 -11.11
CA LYS A 32 -6.39 14.86 -11.34
C LYS A 32 -6.62 15.23 -12.81
N GLU A 33 -6.16 14.37 -13.72
CA GLU A 33 -6.46 14.48 -15.16
C GLU A 33 -7.95 14.26 -15.45
N ALA A 34 -8.56 13.25 -14.83
CA ALA A 34 -9.99 12.96 -15.02
C ALA A 34 -10.92 14.01 -14.43
N VAL A 35 -10.59 14.66 -13.30
CA VAL A 35 -11.38 15.78 -12.74
C VAL A 35 -11.38 16.98 -13.70
N GLY A 36 -10.32 17.15 -14.50
CA GLY A 36 -10.26 18.16 -15.55
C GLY A 36 -11.22 17.91 -16.72
N GLY A 37 -11.62 16.65 -16.98
CA GLY A 37 -12.46 16.28 -18.13
C GLY A 37 -13.82 15.63 -17.79
N THR A 38 -13.97 15.00 -16.63
CA THR A 38 -15.15 14.22 -16.20
C THR A 38 -15.14 14.01 -14.67
N LEU A 39 -15.77 14.94 -13.94
CA LEU A 39 -15.79 15.01 -12.47
C LEU A 39 -16.17 13.70 -11.73
N ASN A 40 -17.06 12.88 -12.29
CA ASN A 40 -17.53 11.66 -11.62
C ASN A 40 -16.50 10.52 -11.67
N VAL A 41 -15.85 10.33 -12.82
CA VAL A 41 -14.83 9.27 -12.99
C VAL A 41 -13.61 9.54 -12.13
N GLY A 42 -13.20 10.81 -12.02
CA GLY A 42 -12.09 11.21 -11.16
C GLY A 42 -12.35 10.92 -9.67
N LYS A 43 -13.56 11.20 -9.16
CA LYS A 43 -13.91 10.93 -7.76
C LYS A 43 -13.91 9.43 -7.43
N GLU A 44 -14.49 8.61 -8.30
CA GLU A 44 -14.53 7.15 -8.08
C GLU A 44 -13.16 6.51 -8.20
N ALA A 45 -12.33 6.97 -9.14
CA ALA A 45 -10.94 6.55 -9.24
C ALA A 45 -10.19 6.83 -7.93
N ILE A 46 -10.19 8.08 -7.42
CA ILE A 46 -9.52 8.43 -6.14
C ILE A 46 -9.98 7.53 -5.01
N LYS A 47 -11.30 7.38 -4.84
CA LYS A 47 -11.86 6.60 -3.73
C LYS A 47 -11.42 5.13 -3.82
N THR A 48 -11.41 4.57 -5.03
CA THR A 48 -10.99 3.19 -5.26
C THR A 48 -9.49 3.00 -5.03
N GLY A 49 -8.63 3.82 -5.65
CA GLY A 49 -7.18 3.71 -5.46
C GLY A 49 -6.73 4.01 -4.04
N TYR A 50 -7.39 4.97 -3.37
CA TYR A 50 -7.14 5.25 -1.96
C TYR A 50 -7.50 4.06 -1.08
N ASN A 51 -8.67 3.46 -1.28
CA ASN A 51 -9.09 2.27 -0.52
C ASN A 51 -8.15 1.08 -0.78
N VAL A 52 -7.80 0.80 -2.05
CA VAL A 52 -6.89 -0.28 -2.43
C VAL A 52 -5.48 -0.06 -1.86
N GLY A 53 -4.93 1.16 -1.98
CA GLY A 53 -3.63 1.49 -1.41
C GLY A 53 -3.61 1.39 0.12
N LYS A 54 -4.69 1.83 0.78
CA LYS A 54 -4.84 1.70 2.23
C LYS A 54 -4.94 0.25 2.68
N GLU A 55 -5.69 -0.58 1.95
CA GLU A 55 -5.83 -2.00 2.24
C GLU A 55 -4.51 -2.74 2.00
N THR A 56 -3.81 -2.43 0.91
CA THR A 56 -2.47 -2.97 0.60
C THR A 56 -1.47 -2.65 1.72
N LEU A 57 -1.45 -1.39 2.20
CA LEU A 57 -0.61 -0.99 3.34
C LEU A 57 -0.96 -1.74 4.63
N ASN A 58 -2.25 -1.94 4.90
CA ASN A 58 -2.71 -2.70 6.07
C ASN A 58 -2.32 -4.18 5.98
N THR A 59 -2.46 -4.79 4.80
CA THR A 59 -2.01 -6.16 4.52
C THR A 59 -0.50 -6.29 4.74
N GLY A 60 0.29 -5.34 4.24
CA GLY A 60 1.74 -5.30 4.49
C GLY A 60 2.09 -5.24 5.98
N LYS A 61 1.38 -4.43 6.77
CA LYS A 61 1.55 -4.37 8.23
C LYS A 61 1.18 -5.68 8.92
N ASN A 62 0.06 -6.28 8.54
CA ASN A 62 -0.41 -7.54 9.12
C ASN A 62 0.53 -8.70 8.81
N VAL A 63 0.99 -8.82 7.55
CA VAL A 63 1.98 -9.82 7.15
C VAL A 63 3.30 -9.60 7.90
N GLY A 64 3.77 -8.37 8.01
CA GLY A 64 4.98 -8.04 8.78
C GLY A 64 4.88 -8.42 10.26
N LYS A 65 3.70 -8.20 10.86
CA LYS A 65 3.42 -8.58 12.25
C LYS A 65 3.36 -10.10 12.42
N ALA A 66 2.60 -10.80 11.57
CA ALA A 66 2.51 -12.26 11.58
C ALA A 66 3.89 -12.92 11.42
N LEU A 67 4.70 -12.43 10.49
CA LEU A 67 6.07 -12.92 10.30
C LEU A 67 6.95 -12.69 11.54
N LYS A 68 6.80 -11.55 12.21
CA LYS A 68 7.52 -11.25 13.45
C LYS A 68 7.08 -12.15 14.60
N ASP A 69 5.80 -12.47 14.69
CA ASP A 69 5.23 -13.31 15.74
C ASP A 69 5.55 -14.80 15.51
N SER A 70 5.54 -15.29 14.26
CA SER A 70 5.94 -16.67 13.90
C SER A 70 7.40 -16.97 14.18
N ILE A 71 8.29 -15.98 14.15
CA ILE A 71 9.74 -16.18 14.37
C ILE A 71 10.15 -15.91 15.83
N LYS A 72 9.28 -15.27 16.61
CA LYS A 72 9.43 -15.17 18.07
C LYS A 72 9.00 -16.43 18.81
N LYS A 73 8.18 -17.26 18.17
CA LYS A 73 7.79 -18.60 18.63
C LYS A 73 8.93 -19.59 18.36
#